data_AF-A0A2V1A646-F1
#
_entry.id   AF-A0A2V1A646-F1
#
_cell.length_a   1.000
_cell.length_b   1.000
_cell.length_c   1.000
_cell.angle_alpha   90.00
_cell.angle_beta   90.00
_cell.angle_gamma   90.00
#
_symmetry.space_group_name_H-M   'P 1'
#
loop_
_entity.id
_entity.type
_entity.pdbx_description
1 polymer ?
#
loop_
_entity_poly.entity_id
_entity_poly.type
_entity_poly.pdbx_seq_one_letter_code
_entity_poly.pdbx_strand_id
1 'polypeptide(L)'
;MLPKDKLEKLQTEYAILHLVYHRNYNQHRVAIWWRHLNMIHRGVRKVLRGIYEAEETKKIKRREEIQKEVVSTANHLVLRVMKRAYYHFNSVIALGQFVNLGFVLVASLSALRSLLMEIPGVGGRQVQREVVTQLEDDVGEEVVFESVSKAPPEPLMSMDVMAEASVEQKPKKQKSEKKGEKKTKKKKKRSAIDDIFG
;
A
#
# COMPACT_ATOMS: atom_id res chain seq x y z
N MET A 1 -0.31 30.34 3.28
CA MET A 1 -1.10 29.22 2.74
C MET A 1 -0.26 28.43 1.76
N LEU A 2 -0.72 27.27 1.30
CA LEU A 2 -0.06 26.50 0.24
C LEU A 2 -0.07 27.33 -1.08
N PRO A 3 0.99 27.32 -1.91
CA PRO A 3 0.98 27.96 -3.23
C PRO A 3 -0.11 27.39 -4.15
N LYS A 4 -0.65 28.22 -5.06
CA LYS A 4 -1.82 27.87 -5.90
C LYS A 4 -1.58 26.62 -6.75
N ASP A 5 -0.48 26.57 -7.48
CA ASP A 5 -0.07 25.44 -8.32
C ASP A 5 0.18 24.14 -7.53
N LYS A 6 0.33 24.21 -6.19
CA LYS A 6 0.39 23.06 -5.28
C LYS A 6 -0.99 22.67 -4.73
N LEU A 7 -1.90 23.64 -4.55
CA LEU A 7 -3.31 23.39 -4.26
C LEU A 7 -4.02 22.69 -5.44
N GLU A 8 -3.76 23.13 -6.67
CA GLU A 8 -4.28 22.50 -7.90
C GLU A 8 -3.78 21.07 -8.07
N LYS A 9 -2.50 20.81 -7.77
CA LYS A 9 -1.94 19.44 -7.71
C LYS A 9 -2.62 18.60 -6.64
N LEU A 10 -2.85 19.14 -5.44
CA LEU A 10 -3.55 18.44 -4.35
C LEU A 10 -5.02 18.13 -4.69
N GLN A 11 -5.70 19.04 -5.39
CA GLN A 11 -7.05 18.83 -5.93
C GLN A 11 -7.06 17.74 -7.02
N THR A 12 -6.06 17.72 -7.90
CA THR A 12 -5.89 16.72 -8.97
C THR A 12 -5.65 15.32 -8.39
N GLU A 13 -4.70 15.18 -7.47
CA GLU A 13 -4.44 13.91 -6.76
C GLU A 13 -5.68 13.44 -5.96
N TYR A 14 -6.39 14.35 -5.31
CA TYR A 14 -7.65 14.02 -4.65
C TYR A 14 -8.73 13.56 -5.65
N ALA A 15 -8.81 14.14 -6.85
CA ALA A 15 -9.75 13.71 -7.88
C ALA A 15 -9.44 12.29 -8.39
N ILE A 16 -8.16 11.98 -8.63
CA ILE A 16 -7.70 10.62 -8.98
C ILE A 16 -8.07 9.63 -7.86
N LEU A 17 -7.72 9.95 -6.60
CA LEU A 17 -8.07 9.16 -5.43
C LEU A 17 -9.59 8.95 -5.28
N HIS A 18 -10.39 9.97 -5.61
CA HIS A 18 -11.84 9.95 -5.55
C HIS A 18 -12.45 9.03 -6.61
N LEU A 19 -11.91 9.02 -7.84
CA LEU A 19 -12.30 8.09 -8.89
C LEU A 19 -11.97 6.64 -8.51
N VAL A 20 -10.75 6.39 -7.99
CA VAL A 20 -10.35 5.07 -7.47
C VAL A 20 -11.27 4.63 -6.32
N TYR A 21 -11.61 5.53 -5.39
CA TYR A 21 -12.55 5.28 -4.30
C TYR A 21 -13.95 4.89 -4.80
N HIS A 22 -14.50 5.59 -5.80
CA HIS A 22 -15.84 5.25 -6.32
C HIS A 22 -15.84 3.97 -7.16
N ARG A 23 -14.82 3.74 -7.99
CA ARG A 23 -14.74 2.59 -8.90
C ARG A 23 -14.69 1.24 -8.16
N ASN A 24 -14.07 1.22 -6.98
CA ASN A 24 -13.72 0.02 -6.23
C ASN A 24 -14.58 -0.24 -4.98
N TYR A 25 -15.44 0.71 -4.58
CA TYR A 25 -16.20 0.66 -3.32
C TYR A 25 -17.01 -0.64 -3.14
N ASN A 26 -17.79 -1.04 -4.15
CA ASN A 26 -18.67 -2.20 -4.06
C ASN A 26 -17.89 -3.53 -3.95
N GLN A 27 -16.67 -3.60 -4.47
CA GLN A 27 -15.82 -4.80 -4.42
C GLN A 27 -15.06 -4.90 -3.09
N HIS A 28 -14.60 -3.77 -2.54
CA HIS A 28 -13.59 -3.76 -1.49
C HIS A 28 -14.01 -3.10 -0.16
N ARG A 29 -15.24 -2.60 -0.01
CA ARG A 29 -15.75 -1.91 1.21
C ARG A 29 -15.46 -2.58 2.57
N VAL A 30 -15.29 -3.91 2.61
CA VAL A 30 -15.02 -4.69 3.84
C VAL A 30 -13.52 -4.84 4.12
N ALA A 31 -12.65 -4.66 3.12
CA ALA A 31 -11.21 -4.93 3.24
C ALA A 31 -10.50 -3.97 4.21
N ILE A 32 -9.47 -4.47 4.91
CA ILE A 32 -8.70 -3.68 5.89
C ILE A 32 -8.07 -2.46 5.21
N TRP A 33 -7.44 -2.64 4.05
CA TRP A 33 -6.84 -1.53 3.29
C TRP A 33 -7.89 -0.50 2.81
N TRP A 34 -9.14 -0.91 2.57
CA TRP A 34 -10.22 0.02 2.22
C TRP A 34 -10.53 1.01 3.33
N ARG A 35 -10.46 0.56 4.59
CA ARG A 35 -10.59 1.42 5.77
C ARG A 35 -9.53 2.53 5.75
N HIS A 36 -8.30 2.21 5.34
CA HIS A 36 -7.21 3.18 5.23
C HIS A 36 -7.39 4.15 4.06
N LEU A 37 -7.81 3.67 2.88
CA LEU A 37 -8.18 4.51 1.75
C LEU A 37 -9.31 5.49 2.12
N ASN A 38 -10.37 5.02 2.78
CA ASN A 38 -11.50 5.83 3.25
C ASN A 38 -11.06 6.90 4.27
N MET A 39 -10.15 6.57 5.20
CA MET A 39 -9.59 7.56 6.13
C MET A 39 -8.77 8.65 5.39
N ILE A 40 -7.96 8.27 4.39
CA ILE A 40 -7.20 9.23 3.58
C ILE A 40 -8.15 10.12 2.76
N HIS A 41 -9.09 9.52 2.04
CA HIS A 41 -10.06 10.22 1.20
C HIS A 41 -10.89 11.25 1.98
N ARG A 42 -11.35 10.91 3.19
CA ARG A 42 -12.04 11.84 4.10
C ARG A 42 -11.10 12.93 4.65
N GLY A 43 -9.87 12.56 5.03
CA GLY A 43 -8.88 13.48 5.58
C GLY A 43 -8.45 14.55 4.58
N VAL A 44 -8.07 14.15 3.36
CA VAL A 44 -7.71 15.08 2.27
C VAL A 44 -8.89 15.99 1.90
N ARG A 45 -10.12 15.46 1.88
CA ARG A 45 -11.33 16.28 1.67
C ARG A 45 -11.53 17.34 2.77
N LYS A 46 -11.28 17.02 4.04
CA LYS A 46 -11.36 18.02 5.13
C LYS A 46 -10.26 19.09 4.97
N VAL A 47 -9.03 18.68 4.64
CA VAL A 47 -7.91 19.59 4.37
C VAL A 47 -8.25 20.55 3.23
N LEU A 48 -8.65 20.04 2.06
CA LEU A 48 -9.04 20.87 0.91
C LEU A 48 -10.18 21.84 1.25
N ARG A 49 -11.25 21.37 1.92
CA ARG A 49 -12.36 22.22 2.34
C ARG A 49 -11.91 23.35 3.27
N GLY A 50 -11.08 23.05 4.27
CA GLY A 50 -10.57 24.05 5.20
C GLY A 50 -9.61 25.06 4.54
N ILE A 51 -8.88 24.66 3.50
CA ILE A 51 -8.08 25.61 2.70
C ILE A 51 -9.00 26.63 2.01
N TYR A 52 -10.04 26.17 1.29
CA TYR A 52 -10.99 27.07 0.63
C TYR A 52 -11.78 27.95 1.62
N GLU A 53 -12.24 27.40 2.75
CA GLU A 53 -12.92 28.18 3.81
C GLU A 53 -11.99 29.28 4.38
N ALA A 54 -10.69 29.01 4.49
CA ALA A 54 -9.66 29.97 4.91
C ALA A 54 -9.20 30.94 3.81
N GLU A 55 -9.64 30.79 2.56
CA GLU A 55 -9.46 31.79 1.49
C GLU A 55 -10.69 32.69 1.33
N GLU A 56 -11.90 32.13 1.49
CA GLU A 56 -13.16 32.89 1.46
C GLU A 56 -13.38 33.75 2.73
N THR A 57 -12.86 33.30 3.88
CA THR A 57 -13.06 33.97 5.18
C THR A 57 -12.32 35.32 5.26
N LYS A 58 -13.09 36.41 5.17
CA LYS A 58 -12.61 37.80 5.38
C LYS A 58 -12.18 38.12 6.83
N LYS A 59 -12.56 37.30 7.82
CA LYS A 59 -12.25 37.52 9.25
C LYS A 59 -10.93 36.87 9.66
N ILE A 60 -9.91 37.68 9.97
CA ILE A 60 -8.54 37.22 10.31
C ILE A 60 -8.52 36.13 11.40
N LYS A 61 -9.15 36.36 12.56
CA LYS A 61 -9.19 35.38 13.67
C LYS A 61 -9.74 34.01 13.24
N ARG A 62 -10.88 34.00 12.53
CA ARG A 62 -11.51 32.77 12.01
C ARG A 62 -10.62 32.07 10.98
N ARG A 63 -9.92 32.83 10.14
CA ARG A 63 -8.95 32.28 9.17
C ARG A 63 -7.80 31.54 9.86
N GLU A 64 -7.29 32.08 10.97
CA GLU A 64 -6.26 31.42 11.78
C GLU A 64 -6.77 30.15 12.50
N GLU A 65 -8.00 30.16 13.01
CA GLU A 65 -8.67 28.98 13.59
C GLU A 65 -8.75 27.84 12.57
N ILE A 66 -9.28 28.13 11.37
CA ILE A 66 -9.39 27.15 10.28
C ILE A 66 -7.99 26.66 9.85
N GLN A 67 -6.99 27.55 9.77
CA GLN A 67 -5.62 27.15 9.44
C GLN A 67 -5.03 26.19 10.47
N LYS A 68 -5.28 26.41 11.78
CA LYS A 68 -4.88 25.49 12.87
C LYS A 68 -5.59 24.14 12.75
N GLU A 69 -6.89 24.12 12.41
CA GLU A 69 -7.63 22.89 12.14
C GLU A 69 -7.11 22.11 10.93
N VAL A 70 -6.78 22.80 9.83
CA VAL A 70 -6.19 22.21 8.61
C VAL A 70 -4.85 21.57 8.92
N VAL A 71 -3.95 22.29 9.60
CA VAL A 71 -2.62 21.80 9.99
C VAL A 71 -2.72 20.62 10.97
N SER A 72 -3.65 20.65 11.93
CA SER A 72 -3.92 19.53 12.83
C SER A 72 -4.42 18.28 12.08
N THR A 73 -5.38 18.47 11.17
CA THR A 73 -5.95 17.40 10.33
C THR A 73 -4.88 16.77 9.43
N ALA A 74 -4.07 17.60 8.76
CA ALA A 74 -2.98 17.14 7.91
C ALA A 74 -1.87 16.42 8.70
N ASN A 75 -1.47 16.93 9.87
CA ASN A 75 -0.53 16.24 10.76
C ASN A 75 -1.04 14.85 11.19
N HIS A 76 -2.30 14.75 11.64
CA HIS A 76 -2.88 13.44 11.99
C HIS A 76 -2.82 12.47 10.80
N LEU A 77 -3.18 12.94 9.61
CA LEU A 77 -3.20 12.14 8.40
C LEU A 77 -1.78 11.66 8.02
N VAL A 78 -0.80 12.58 7.93
CA VAL A 78 0.58 12.31 7.52
C VAL A 78 1.38 11.49 8.54
N LEU A 79 1.16 11.71 9.84
CA LEU A 79 1.94 11.07 10.91
C LEU A 79 1.37 9.73 11.37
N ARG A 80 0.03 9.54 11.35
CA ARG A 80 -0.64 8.34 11.89
C ARG A 80 -1.32 7.50 10.82
N VAL A 81 -2.15 8.10 9.96
CA VAL A 81 -2.97 7.34 8.98
C VAL A 81 -2.12 6.83 7.82
N MET A 82 -1.35 7.71 7.18
CA MET A 82 -0.55 7.39 5.99
C MET A 82 0.53 6.35 6.27
N LYS A 83 1.19 6.40 7.45
CA LYS A 83 2.17 5.37 7.85
C LYS A 83 1.56 3.98 7.90
N ARG A 84 0.36 3.83 8.48
CA ARG A 84 -0.36 2.53 8.52
C ARG A 84 -0.92 2.13 7.15
N ALA A 85 -1.40 3.11 6.37
CA ALA A 85 -1.90 2.86 5.03
C ALA A 85 -0.82 2.28 4.10
N TYR A 86 0.42 2.76 4.19
CA TYR A 86 1.55 2.23 3.42
C TYR A 86 1.71 0.71 3.59
N TYR A 87 1.77 0.20 4.82
CA TYR A 87 1.87 -1.25 5.07
C TYR A 87 0.65 -2.03 4.53
N HIS A 88 -0.56 -1.50 4.71
CA HIS A 88 -1.77 -2.15 4.19
C HIS A 88 -1.87 -2.10 2.66
N PHE A 89 -1.33 -1.09 1.98
CA PHE A 89 -1.29 -1.05 0.52
C PHE A 89 -0.20 -1.98 -0.04
N ASN A 90 0.97 -2.06 0.61
CA ASN A 90 1.98 -3.07 0.28
C ASN A 90 1.46 -4.51 0.50
N SER A 91 0.61 -4.76 1.50
CA SER A 91 -0.04 -6.08 1.63
C SER A 91 -0.97 -6.43 0.45
N VAL A 92 -1.55 -5.44 -0.25
CA VAL A 92 -2.34 -5.71 -1.47
C VAL A 92 -1.44 -6.12 -2.64
N ILE A 93 -0.24 -5.55 -2.72
CA ILE A 93 0.78 -5.93 -3.71
C ILE A 93 1.29 -7.35 -3.39
N ALA A 94 1.69 -7.60 -2.15
CA ALA A 94 2.23 -8.90 -1.71
C ALA A 94 1.20 -10.06 -1.81
N LEU A 95 -0.10 -9.78 -1.70
CA LEU A 95 -1.16 -10.77 -1.90
C LEU A 95 -1.38 -11.16 -3.37
N GLY A 96 -0.78 -10.47 -4.34
CA GLY A 96 -0.84 -10.80 -5.78
C GLY A 96 -2.20 -10.57 -6.48
N GLN A 97 -3.32 -10.59 -5.75
CA GLN A 97 -4.67 -10.56 -6.33
C GLN A 97 -5.05 -9.23 -7.00
N PHE A 98 -4.49 -8.11 -6.56
CA PHE A 98 -4.87 -6.76 -7.02
C PHE A 98 -3.65 -5.83 -7.18
N VAL A 99 -2.55 -6.36 -7.75
CA VAL A 99 -1.24 -5.67 -7.83
C VAL A 99 -1.32 -4.27 -8.46
N ASN A 100 -1.97 -4.11 -9.61
CA ASN A 100 -2.09 -2.80 -10.29
C ASN A 100 -2.76 -1.75 -9.40
N LEU A 101 -3.81 -2.15 -8.67
CA LEU A 101 -4.51 -1.29 -7.72
C LEU A 101 -3.62 -0.99 -6.49
N GLY A 102 -2.89 -1.98 -6.00
CA GLY A 102 -1.90 -1.82 -4.92
C GLY A 102 -0.83 -0.77 -5.26
N PHE A 103 -0.22 -0.84 -6.44
CA PHE A 103 0.76 0.14 -6.90
C PHE A 103 0.16 1.56 -6.99
N VAL A 104 -1.04 1.71 -7.55
CA VAL A 104 -1.69 3.02 -7.67
C VAL A 104 -2.08 3.61 -6.31
N LEU A 105 -2.48 2.77 -5.35
CA LEU A 105 -2.70 3.18 -3.96
C LEU A 105 -1.41 3.67 -3.29
N VAL A 106 -0.26 3.03 -3.54
CA VAL A 106 1.06 3.47 -3.04
C VAL A 106 1.52 4.76 -3.75
N ALA A 107 1.29 4.89 -5.06
CA ALA A 107 1.64 6.08 -5.83
C ALA A 107 0.87 7.32 -5.36
N SER A 108 -0.47 7.27 -5.31
CA SER A 108 -1.29 8.38 -4.79
C SER A 108 -1.03 8.65 -3.31
N LEU A 109 -0.71 7.62 -2.50
CA LEU A 109 -0.28 7.82 -1.11
C LEU A 109 1.02 8.65 -1.03
N SER A 110 1.98 8.40 -1.92
CA SER A 110 3.25 9.13 -1.99
C SER A 110 3.04 10.58 -2.44
N ALA A 111 2.29 10.81 -3.53
CA ALA A 111 1.98 12.14 -4.05
C ALA A 111 1.23 13.00 -3.02
N LEU A 112 0.16 12.45 -2.41
CA LEU A 112 -0.59 13.13 -1.35
C LEU A 112 0.26 13.38 -0.11
N ARG A 113 1.14 12.44 0.28
CA ARG A 113 2.07 12.64 1.41
C ARG A 113 3.02 13.80 1.14
N SER A 114 3.57 13.88 -0.07
CA SER A 114 4.49 14.95 -0.47
C SER A 114 3.80 16.31 -0.35
N LEU A 115 2.67 16.49 -1.06
CA LEU A 115 1.92 17.76 -1.08
C LEU A 115 1.43 18.21 0.30
N LEU A 116 1.09 17.28 1.20
CA LEU A 116 0.68 17.63 2.57
C LEU A 116 1.86 18.03 3.48
N MET A 117 3.07 17.51 3.24
CA MET A 117 4.29 17.94 3.96
C MET A 117 4.71 19.38 3.61
N GLU A 118 4.25 19.92 2.49
CA GLU A 118 4.52 21.30 2.06
C GLU A 118 3.60 22.33 2.72
N ILE A 119 2.59 21.90 3.48
CA ILE A 119 1.73 22.80 4.26
C ILE A 119 2.51 23.26 5.51
N PRO A 120 2.73 24.56 5.72
CA PRO A 120 3.53 25.05 6.85
C PRO A 120 2.92 24.64 8.19
N GLY A 121 3.74 24.00 9.04
CA GLY A 121 3.33 23.41 10.32
C GLY A 121 2.95 21.92 10.25
N VAL A 122 2.88 21.31 9.06
CA VAL A 122 2.74 19.85 8.90
C VAL A 122 4.10 19.18 8.93
N GLY A 123 4.20 18.02 9.57
CA GLY A 123 5.47 17.33 9.74
C GLY A 123 6.38 17.97 10.79
N GLY A 124 5.79 18.68 11.77
CA GLY A 124 6.46 19.42 12.85
C GLY A 124 7.31 18.61 13.85
N ARG A 125 7.83 17.45 13.43
CA ARG A 125 9.02 16.84 14.00
C ARG A 125 10.06 16.87 12.90
N GLN A 126 10.92 17.90 12.92
CA GLN A 126 12.24 17.78 12.31
C GLN A 126 12.95 16.64 13.05
N VAL A 127 12.81 15.43 12.51
CA VAL A 127 13.88 14.45 12.63
C VAL A 127 15.04 15.14 11.92
N GLN A 128 16.01 15.63 12.69
CA GLN A 128 17.32 15.92 12.15
C GLN A 128 17.73 14.61 11.50
N ARG A 129 17.75 14.59 10.16
CA ARG A 129 18.22 13.42 9.43
C ARG A 129 19.73 13.48 9.52
N GLU A 130 20.23 13.05 10.69
CA GLU A 130 21.60 12.59 10.84
C GLU A 130 21.88 11.76 9.59
N VAL A 131 22.85 12.22 8.82
CA VAL A 131 23.37 11.45 7.71
C VAL A 131 24.11 10.31 8.40
N VAL A 132 23.40 9.20 8.61
CA VAL A 132 24.01 7.92 8.92
C VAL A 132 24.95 7.68 7.75
N THR A 133 26.23 7.95 7.98
CA THR A 133 27.33 7.64 7.07
C THR A 133 27.13 6.20 6.60
N GLN A 134 27.40 5.96 5.32
CA GLN A 134 27.20 4.67 4.67
C GLN A 134 27.64 3.54 5.62
N LEU A 135 26.66 2.78 6.12
CA LEU A 135 26.95 1.41 6.53
C LEU A 135 27.35 0.74 5.23
N GLU A 136 28.60 0.31 5.17
CA GLU A 136 29.18 -0.33 4.01
C GLU A 136 28.31 -1.56 3.67
N ASP A 137 28.00 -1.75 2.39
CA ASP A 137 27.27 -2.93 1.96
C ASP A 137 28.10 -4.16 2.32
N ASP A 138 27.60 -4.98 3.25
CA ASP A 138 28.22 -6.21 3.72
C ASP A 138 28.15 -7.27 2.59
N VAL A 139 29.07 -7.12 1.63
CA VAL A 139 29.28 -8.05 0.51
C VAL A 139 29.87 -9.33 1.10
N GLY A 140 28.97 -10.24 1.48
CA GLY A 140 29.28 -11.45 2.23
C GLY A 140 30.50 -12.22 1.68
N GLU A 141 31.47 -12.42 2.57
CA GLU A 141 32.76 -13.03 2.27
C GLU A 141 32.60 -14.51 1.84
N GLU A 142 33.22 -14.91 0.72
CA GLU A 142 33.17 -16.29 0.24
C GLU A 142 34.02 -17.20 1.13
N VAL A 143 33.36 -17.97 2.01
CA VAL A 143 34.02 -18.99 2.84
C VAL A 143 34.52 -20.14 1.95
N VAL A 144 35.79 -20.04 1.53
CA VAL A 144 36.52 -21.13 0.89
C VAL A 144 36.72 -22.25 1.92
N PHE A 145 35.96 -23.33 1.79
CA PHE A 145 36.13 -24.53 2.60
C PHE A 145 37.42 -25.27 2.22
N GLU A 146 38.51 -24.99 2.92
CA GLU A 146 39.73 -25.81 2.83
C GLU A 146 39.44 -27.26 3.25
N SER A 147 39.85 -28.20 2.39
CA SER A 147 39.55 -29.62 2.51
C SER A 147 40.52 -30.34 3.45
N VAL A 148 40.34 -30.14 4.76
CA VAL A 148 41.15 -30.77 5.82
C VAL A 148 41.17 -32.31 5.67
N SER A 149 42.36 -32.90 5.79
CA SER A 149 42.69 -34.20 5.22
C SER A 149 42.55 -35.40 6.19
N LYS A 150 41.62 -36.28 5.84
CA LYS A 150 41.61 -37.76 5.99
C LYS A 150 42.67 -38.41 6.92
N ALA A 151 42.21 -38.94 8.07
CA ALA A 151 42.78 -40.13 8.72
C ALA A 151 41.71 -40.88 9.57
N PRO A 152 41.47 -42.20 9.36
CA PRO A 152 40.62 -43.07 10.21
C PRO A 152 41.49 -43.93 11.17
N PRO A 153 40.97 -44.87 12.01
CA PRO A 153 39.62 -45.47 12.11
C PRO A 153 39.08 -45.43 13.60
N GLU A 154 38.18 -46.25 14.17
CA GLU A 154 37.48 -47.48 13.75
C GLU A 154 36.01 -47.62 14.30
N PRO A 155 35.46 -48.64 15.05
CA PRO A 155 34.01 -48.96 14.96
C PRO A 155 33.20 -49.06 16.30
N LEU A 156 31.96 -49.56 16.18
CA LEU A 156 30.99 -50.03 17.21
C LEU A 156 30.22 -48.94 18.01
N MET A 157 28.91 -49.06 18.29
CA MET A 157 27.93 -50.14 18.00
C MET A 157 26.71 -49.65 17.21
N SER A 158 26.02 -50.60 16.57
CA SER A 158 24.74 -50.44 15.88
C SER A 158 23.54 -50.29 16.83
N MET A 159 22.53 -49.51 16.43
CA MET A 159 21.14 -49.83 16.78
C MET A 159 20.19 -49.37 15.66
N ASP A 160 19.70 -50.34 14.89
CA ASP A 160 18.78 -50.14 13.77
C ASP A 160 17.45 -50.82 14.10
N VAL A 161 16.33 -50.11 13.96
CA VAL A 161 14.96 -50.64 14.12
C VAL A 161 14.03 -49.96 13.13
N MET A 162 13.93 -50.53 11.93
CA MET A 162 12.79 -50.29 11.05
C MET A 162 11.49 -50.85 11.66
N ALA A 163 10.37 -50.19 11.39
CA ALA A 163 9.07 -50.84 11.25
C ALA A 163 8.21 -50.04 10.25
N GLU A 164 7.70 -50.70 9.21
CA GLU A 164 6.86 -50.09 8.18
C GLU A 164 5.38 -49.94 8.63
N ALA A 165 4.66 -49.01 8.00
CA ALA A 165 3.19 -49.06 7.91
C ALA A 165 2.69 -48.36 6.64
N SER A 166 2.84 -49.00 5.48
CA SER A 166 2.34 -48.50 4.20
C SER A 166 0.81 -48.62 4.07
N VAL A 167 0.12 -47.53 3.72
CA VAL A 167 -1.25 -47.59 3.14
C VAL A 167 -1.35 -46.64 1.95
N GLU A 168 -1.39 -47.21 0.75
CA GLU A 168 -1.63 -46.51 -0.52
C GLU A 168 -3.13 -46.60 -0.89
N GLN A 169 -3.80 -45.47 -1.18
CA GLN A 169 -5.03 -45.48 -1.99
C GLN A 169 -5.08 -44.30 -2.98
N LYS A 170 -5.56 -44.60 -4.19
CA LYS A 170 -5.59 -43.74 -5.40
C LYS A 170 -7.04 -43.35 -5.79
N PRO A 171 -7.25 -42.43 -6.75
CA PRO A 171 -8.45 -41.57 -6.77
C PRO A 171 -9.66 -42.12 -7.54
N LYS A 172 -10.84 -41.50 -7.31
CA LYS A 172 -12.04 -41.68 -8.14
C LYS A 172 -12.26 -40.52 -9.13
N LYS A 173 -12.25 -40.87 -10.41
CA LYS A 173 -12.91 -40.19 -11.56
C LYS A 173 -14.44 -40.54 -11.53
N GLN A 174 -15.37 -39.99 -12.33
CA GLN A 174 -15.36 -39.13 -13.53
C GLN A 174 -16.78 -38.52 -13.80
N LYS A 175 -16.87 -37.48 -14.66
CA LYS A 175 -18.05 -37.09 -15.50
C LYS A 175 -19.31 -36.56 -14.74
N SER A 176 -20.27 -35.88 -15.38
CA SER A 176 -20.54 -35.64 -16.83
C SER A 176 -20.89 -34.17 -17.18
N GLU A 177 -21.19 -33.89 -18.46
CA GLU A 177 -21.36 -32.56 -19.06
C GLU A 177 -22.81 -32.06 -19.15
N LYS A 178 -23.01 -30.76 -19.39
CA LYS A 178 -23.83 -30.29 -20.54
C LYS A 178 -23.61 -28.80 -20.91
N LYS A 179 -23.91 -28.47 -22.18
CA LYS A 179 -23.74 -27.15 -22.81
C LYS A 179 -24.85 -26.16 -22.42
N GLY A 180 -24.53 -24.85 -22.44
CA GLY A 180 -25.51 -23.75 -22.32
C GLY A 180 -24.98 -22.41 -22.89
N GLU A 181 -25.34 -22.10 -24.13
CA GLU A 181 -25.24 -20.82 -24.87
C GLU A 181 -24.23 -19.71 -24.45
N LYS A 182 -23.29 -19.41 -25.35
CA LYS A 182 -22.56 -18.11 -25.35
C LYS A 182 -23.49 -16.98 -25.81
N LYS A 183 -24.12 -16.27 -24.87
CA LYS A 183 -24.74 -14.96 -25.17
C LYS A 183 -23.65 -13.89 -25.31
N THR A 184 -23.46 -13.37 -26.53
CA THR A 184 -22.46 -12.35 -26.88
C THR A 184 -22.80 -11.00 -26.25
N LYS A 185 -22.34 -10.80 -25.00
CA LYS A 185 -22.44 -9.50 -24.32
C LYS A 185 -21.76 -8.42 -25.16
N LYS A 186 -22.54 -7.45 -25.65
CA LYS A 186 -22.02 -6.23 -26.31
C LYS A 186 -20.89 -5.65 -25.45
N LYS A 187 -19.70 -5.45 -26.03
CA LYS A 187 -18.61 -4.72 -25.35
C LYS A 187 -19.13 -3.34 -24.97
N LYS A 188 -19.38 -3.09 -23.68
CA LYS A 188 -19.50 -1.72 -23.18
C LYS A 188 -18.17 -1.02 -23.48
N LYS A 189 -18.21 0.26 -23.84
CA LYS A 189 -17.00 1.07 -23.96
C LYS A 189 -16.32 1.07 -22.59
N ARG A 190 -15.20 0.34 -22.46
CA ARG A 190 -14.32 0.44 -21.30
C ARG A 190 -13.83 1.88 -21.20
N SER A 191 -13.80 2.45 -20.00
CA SER A 191 -12.99 3.65 -19.77
C SER A 191 -11.51 3.29 -19.98
N ALA A 192 -10.65 4.25 -20.31
CA ALA A 192 -9.19 4.00 -20.31
C ALA A 192 -8.71 3.46 -18.95
N ILE A 193 -9.39 3.83 -17.87
CA ILE A 193 -9.20 3.30 -16.52
C ILE A 193 -9.56 1.79 -16.44
N ASP A 194 -10.61 1.32 -17.12
CA ASP A 194 -11.04 -0.09 -17.04
C ASP A 194 -10.06 -1.06 -17.75
N ASP A 195 -9.27 -0.59 -18.72
CA ASP A 195 -8.22 -1.39 -19.37
C ASP A 195 -6.92 -1.47 -18.55
N ILE A 196 -6.71 -0.55 -17.58
CA ILE A 196 -5.54 -0.55 -16.68
C ILE A 196 -5.76 -1.46 -15.46
N PHE A 197 -7.02 -1.73 -15.09
CA PHE A 197 -7.40 -2.40 -13.84
C PHE A 197 -8.29 -3.65 -13.97
N GLY A 198 -8.59 -4.19 -15.17
CA GLY A 198 -9.25 -5.52 -15.29
C GLY A 198 -9.85 -5.87 -16.65
#